data_AF-A0A3D1M7X4-F1
#
_entry.id   AF-A0A3D1M7X4-F1
#
_cell.length_a   1.000
_cell.length_b   1.000
_cell.length_c   1.000
_cell.angle_alpha   90.00
_cell.angle_beta   90.00
_cell.angle_gamma   90.00
#
_symmetry.space_group_name_H-M   'P 1'
#
loop_
_entity.id
_entity.type
_entity.pdbx_description
1 polymer ?
#
loop_
_entity_poly.entity_id
_entity_poly.type
_entity_poly.pdbx_seq_one_letter_code
_entity_poly.pdbx_strand_id
1 'polypeptide(L)'
;MERIQRSEGEWADIIRQCKSSGLSDERWLKENGICPATYYRHLKKFRNVQVGKSVPVPVKPAVPESHEVIPLTIMEEKPVCVDGKDSVAARIHTGGIAIDLYNGADREMISSLLQMVVQLC
;
A
#
# COMPACT_ATOMS: atom_id res chain seq x y z
N MET A 1 -32.95 12.69 -4.21
CA MET A 1 -31.49 12.44 -4.32
C MET A 1 -31.06 12.88 -5.70
N GLU A 2 -30.45 14.06 -5.80
CA GLU A 2 -30.00 14.60 -7.08
C GLU A 2 -28.79 13.80 -7.58
N ARG A 3 -28.92 13.20 -8.75
CA ARG A 3 -27.77 12.64 -9.48
C ARG A 3 -26.97 13.82 -10.03
N ILE A 4 -26.10 14.39 -9.21
CA ILE A 4 -25.11 15.37 -9.67
C ILE A 4 -24.25 14.66 -10.72
N GLN A 5 -24.47 14.98 -11.99
CA GLN A 5 -23.61 14.50 -13.07
C GLN A 5 -22.30 15.25 -12.98
N ARG A 6 -21.31 14.63 -12.34
CA ARG A 6 -19.95 15.15 -12.26
C ARG A 6 -19.18 14.85 -13.53
N SER A 7 -18.51 15.86 -14.06
CA SER A 7 -17.59 15.79 -15.20
C SER A 7 -16.33 14.98 -14.89
N GLU A 8 -15.59 14.54 -15.90
CA GLU A 8 -14.38 13.72 -15.71
C GLU A 8 -13.27 14.46 -14.92
N GLY A 9 -13.18 15.78 -15.05
CA GLY A 9 -12.24 16.61 -14.28
C GLY A 9 -12.58 16.64 -12.79
N GLU A 10 -13.86 16.77 -12.44
CA GLU A 10 -14.30 16.74 -11.03
C GLU A 10 -14.03 15.38 -10.38
N TRP A 11 -14.12 14.28 -11.14
CA TRP A 11 -13.76 12.95 -10.65
C TRP A 11 -12.25 12.82 -10.38
N ALA A 12 -11.39 13.47 -11.17
CA ALA A 12 -9.96 13.51 -10.90
C ALA A 12 -9.65 14.23 -9.57
N ASP A 13 -10.34 15.34 -9.30
CA ASP A 13 -10.21 16.06 -8.03
C ASP A 13 -10.73 15.27 -6.85
N ILE A 14 -11.85 14.57 -7.00
CA ILE A 14 -12.40 13.66 -6.00
C ILE A 14 -11.41 12.54 -5.66
N ILE A 15 -10.79 11.93 -6.67
CA ILE A 15 -9.79 10.86 -6.47
C ILE A 15 -8.57 11.42 -5.74
N ARG A 16 -8.09 12.60 -6.13
CA ARG A 16 -6.96 13.27 -5.49
C ARG A 16 -7.27 13.60 -4.02
N GLN A 17 -8.45 14.15 -3.75
CA GLN A 17 -8.90 14.48 -2.38
C GLN A 17 -9.04 13.24 -1.51
N CYS A 18 -9.58 12.14 -2.05
CA CYS A 18 -9.66 10.86 -1.36
C CYS A 18 -8.25 10.40 -0.93
N LYS A 19 -7.26 10.46 -1.85
CA LYS A 19 -5.88 10.06 -1.56
C LYS A 19 -5.13 11.01 -0.62
N SER A 20 -5.42 12.31 -0.65
CA SER A 20 -4.83 13.26 0.30
C SER A 20 -5.53 13.28 1.66
N SER A 21 -6.70 12.67 1.80
CA SER A 21 -7.49 12.72 3.03
C SER A 21 -6.88 11.95 4.20
N GLY A 22 -5.98 11.00 3.93
CA GLY A 22 -5.42 10.11 4.95
C GLY A 22 -6.44 9.18 5.62
N LEU A 23 -7.70 9.17 5.14
CA LEU A 23 -8.76 8.28 5.60
C LEU A 23 -8.83 7.05 4.68
N SER A 24 -9.44 5.96 5.15
CA SER A 24 -9.73 4.82 4.28
C SER A 24 -10.75 5.22 3.20
N ASP A 25 -10.54 4.72 1.97
CA ASP A 25 -11.41 5.03 0.82
C ASP A 25 -12.90 4.84 1.18
N GLU A 26 -13.27 3.78 1.90
CA GLU A 26 -14.66 3.53 2.33
C GLU A 26 -15.24 4.61 3.24
N ARG A 27 -14.45 5.06 4.23
CA ARG A 27 -14.88 6.09 5.18
C ARG A 27 -15.02 7.44 4.48
N TRP A 28 -14.06 7.80 3.65
CA TRP A 28 -14.08 9.04 2.88
C TRP A 28 -15.27 9.07 1.91
N LEU A 29 -15.54 7.96 1.21
CA LEU A 29 -16.68 7.84 0.31
C LEU A 29 -18.01 7.98 1.03
N LYS A 30 -18.14 7.40 2.23
CA LYS A 30 -19.34 7.52 3.07
C LYS A 30 -19.57 8.96 3.51
N GLU A 31 -18.52 9.64 3.96
CA GLU A 31 -18.58 11.03 4.44
C GLU A 31 -18.87 12.04 3.32
N ASN A 32 -18.37 11.77 2.11
CA ASN A 32 -18.62 12.60 0.92
C ASN A 32 -19.90 12.19 0.16
N GLY A 33 -20.67 11.21 0.66
CA GLY A 33 -21.90 10.73 0.03
C GLY A 33 -21.69 10.16 -1.38
N ILE A 34 -20.51 9.59 -1.66
CA ILE A 34 -20.16 9.03 -2.97
C ILE A 34 -20.40 7.53 -2.95
N CYS A 35 -21.16 7.04 -3.94
CA CYS A 35 -21.37 5.61 -4.11
C CYS A 35 -20.06 4.89 -4.48
N PRO A 36 -19.64 3.84 -3.74
CA PRO A 36 -18.39 3.13 -3.99
C PRO A 36 -18.29 2.57 -5.43
N ALA A 37 -19.37 1.99 -5.94
CA ALA A 37 -19.39 1.45 -7.30
C ALA A 37 -19.10 2.51 -8.38
N THR A 38 -19.61 3.74 -8.19
CA THR A 38 -19.34 4.87 -9.09
C THR A 38 -17.90 5.33 -8.95
N TYR A 39 -17.40 5.49 -7.74
CA TYR A 39 -16.01 5.87 -7.48
C TYR A 39 -15.02 4.91 -8.12
N TYR A 40 -15.13 3.60 -7.90
CA TYR A 40 -14.19 2.62 -8.46
C TYR A 40 -14.24 2.56 -9.99
N ARG A 41 -15.41 2.81 -10.60
CA ARG A 41 -15.54 2.94 -12.05
C ARG A 41 -14.73 4.12 -12.58
N HIS A 42 -14.82 5.28 -11.93
CA HIS A 42 -14.06 6.47 -12.31
C HIS A 42 -12.57 6.35 -11.97
N LEU A 43 -12.22 5.68 -10.87
CA LEU A 43 -10.83 5.38 -10.51
C LEU A 43 -10.15 4.47 -11.56
N LYS A 44 -10.86 3.45 -12.05
CA LYS A 44 -10.37 2.58 -13.12
C LYS A 44 -10.14 3.37 -14.41
N LYS A 45 -11.08 4.24 -14.79
CA LYS A 45 -10.92 5.14 -15.95
C LYS A 45 -9.74 6.09 -15.76
N PHE A 46 -9.62 6.71 -14.59
CA PHE A 46 -8.52 7.61 -14.26
C PHE A 46 -7.17 6.90 -14.40
N ARG A 47 -7.02 5.70 -13.82
CA ARG A 47 -5.81 4.88 -14.00
C ARG A 47 -5.54 4.55 -15.46
N ASN A 48 -6.55 4.14 -16.23
CA ASN A 48 -6.39 3.82 -17.65
C ASN A 48 -6.03 5.05 -18.50
N VAL A 49 -6.50 6.25 -18.15
CA VAL A 49 -6.13 7.50 -18.85
C VAL A 49 -4.71 7.94 -18.48
N GLN A 50 -4.30 7.78 -17.22
CA GLN A 50 -2.92 8.04 -16.79
C GLN A 50 -1.95 7.06 -17.45
N VAL A 51 -2.29 5.77 -17.46
CA VAL A 51 -1.49 4.71 -18.11
C VAL A 51 -1.57 4.81 -19.63
N GLY A 52 -2.69 5.27 -20.20
CA GLY A 52 -2.82 5.50 -21.65
C GLY A 52 -1.93 6.63 -22.19
N LYS A 53 -1.37 7.48 -21.32
CA LYS A 53 -0.32 8.44 -21.67
C LYS A 53 1.11 7.89 -21.53
N SER A 54 1.28 6.67 -21.04
CA SER A 54 2.57 5.98 -21.05
C SER A 54 2.41 4.45 -21.07
N VAL A 55 2.78 3.87 -22.21
CA VAL A 55 3.18 2.48 -22.46
C VAL A 55 2.07 1.53 -22.95
N PRO A 56 2.23 0.95 -24.17
CA PRO A 56 1.39 -0.14 -24.64
C PRO A 56 1.63 -1.39 -23.80
N VAL A 57 0.53 -2.05 -23.43
CA VAL A 57 0.50 -3.32 -22.70
C VAL A 57 1.41 -4.35 -23.37
N PRO A 58 2.46 -4.88 -22.72
CA PRO A 58 3.14 -6.06 -23.21
C PRO A 58 2.28 -7.27 -22.86
N VAL A 59 1.63 -7.80 -23.88
CA VAL A 59 1.15 -9.19 -23.89
C VAL A 59 2.39 -10.05 -23.65
N LYS A 60 2.47 -10.63 -22.46
CA LYS A 60 3.37 -11.72 -22.06
C LYS A 60 4.01 -12.47 -23.24
N PRO A 61 5.34 -12.47 -23.34
CA PRO A 61 6.06 -13.60 -23.90
C PRO A 61 6.99 -14.20 -22.84
N ALA A 62 7.14 -15.52 -22.91
CA ALA A 62 8.08 -16.28 -22.12
C ALA A 62 9.52 -15.75 -22.30
N VAL A 63 10.25 -15.76 -21.17
CA VAL A 63 11.71 -15.67 -20.95
C VAL A 63 12.48 -16.38 -22.10
N PRO A 64 13.66 -15.91 -22.61
CA PRO A 64 14.81 -15.57 -21.77
C PRO A 64 15.79 -14.47 -22.20
N GLU A 65 16.55 -14.06 -21.17
CA GLU A 65 17.96 -13.63 -21.17
C GLU A 65 18.36 -12.16 -21.42
N SER A 66 19.11 -11.68 -20.42
CA SER A 66 20.06 -10.57 -20.31
C SER A 66 19.76 -9.27 -21.04
N HIS A 67 19.48 -8.19 -20.29
CA HIS A 67 20.15 -6.89 -20.42
C HIS A 67 20.03 -6.15 -19.08
N GLU A 68 21.18 -5.65 -18.64
CA GLU A 68 21.46 -4.95 -17.39
C GLU A 68 20.83 -3.55 -17.39
N VAL A 69 19.75 -3.34 -16.61
CA VAL A 69 19.19 -2.01 -16.38
C VAL A 69 18.78 -1.92 -14.91
N ILE A 70 19.38 -0.99 -14.18
CA ILE A 70 19.19 -0.75 -12.75
C ILE A 70 17.73 -0.33 -12.50
N PRO A 71 16.91 -1.10 -11.74
CA PRO A 71 15.56 -0.68 -11.41
C PRO A 71 15.60 0.31 -10.23
N LEU A 72 15.16 1.54 -10.47
CA LEU A 72 14.68 2.44 -9.43
C LEU A 72 13.35 1.88 -8.90
N THR A 73 13.40 1.23 -7.74
CA THR A 73 12.22 0.69 -7.06
C THR A 73 11.32 1.81 -6.56
N ILE A 74 10.26 2.10 -7.30
CA ILE A 74 9.09 2.79 -6.75
C ILE A 74 8.34 1.72 -5.93
N MET A 75 8.43 1.82 -4.61
CA MET A 75 7.70 0.93 -3.70
C MET A 75 6.21 1.26 -3.78
N GLU A 76 5.49 0.54 -4.66
CA GLU A 76 4.04 0.45 -4.59
C GLU A 76 3.66 -0.33 -3.32
N GLU A 77 3.24 0.39 -2.28
CA GLU A 77 2.60 -0.20 -1.10
C GLU A 77 1.20 -0.70 -1.48
N LYS A 78 1.20 -1.91 -2.02
CA LYS A 78 0.05 -2.81 -2.07
C LYS A 78 -0.38 -3.08 -0.62
N PRO A 79 -1.66 -2.89 -0.23
CA PRO A 79 -2.16 -3.47 1.01
C PRO A 79 -2.23 -4.98 0.77
N VAL A 80 -1.15 -5.67 1.09
CA VAL A 80 -1.13 -7.13 1.16
C VAL A 80 -1.93 -7.47 2.41
N CYS A 81 -3.05 -8.16 2.23
CA CYS A 81 -3.70 -8.89 3.30
C CYS A 81 -2.72 -10.01 3.69
N VAL A 82 -1.76 -9.73 4.57
CA VAL A 82 -0.85 -10.73 5.10
C VAL A 82 -1.63 -11.46 6.19
N ASP A 83 -1.95 -12.72 5.94
CA ASP A 83 -2.47 -13.63 6.97
C ASP A 83 -1.61 -13.50 8.23
N GLY A 84 -2.27 -13.07 9.32
CA GLY A 84 -1.66 -12.42 10.47
C GLY A 84 -0.94 -13.34 11.46
N LYS A 85 0.05 -14.12 11.00
CA LYS A 85 0.97 -14.86 11.89
C LYS A 85 2.45 -14.52 11.69
N ASP A 86 2.87 -14.18 10.48
CA ASP A 86 4.29 -13.92 10.18
C ASP A 86 4.59 -12.42 9.93
N SER A 87 3.65 -11.54 10.27
CA SER A 87 3.86 -10.10 10.17
C SER A 87 4.67 -9.60 11.38
N VAL A 88 5.85 -9.03 11.09
CA VAL A 88 6.71 -8.37 12.08
C VAL A 88 5.95 -7.19 12.68
N ALA A 89 5.65 -7.28 13.97
CA ALA A 89 4.99 -6.24 14.76
C ALA A 89 5.94 -5.09 15.12
N ALA A 90 7.21 -5.40 15.40
CA ALA A 90 8.21 -4.38 15.73
C ALA A 90 9.62 -4.88 15.40
N ARG A 91 10.50 -3.97 14.96
CA ARG A 91 11.92 -4.23 14.73
C ARG A 91 12.76 -3.29 15.59
N ILE A 92 13.67 -3.82 16.39
CA ILE A 92 14.52 -3.07 17.31
C ILE A 92 15.98 -3.15 16.83
N HIS A 93 16.67 -2.02 16.81
CA HIS A 93 18.08 -1.93 16.41
C HIS A 93 18.93 -1.43 17.58
N THR A 94 19.94 -2.21 17.99
CA THR A 94 20.89 -1.84 19.05
C THR A 94 22.27 -2.41 18.76
N GLY A 95 23.31 -1.58 18.67
CA GLY A 95 24.70 -2.05 18.58
C GLY A 95 25.02 -2.97 17.38
N GLY A 96 24.28 -2.87 16.29
CA GLY A 96 24.42 -3.77 15.12
C GLY A 96 23.56 -5.04 15.17
N ILE A 97 22.83 -5.27 16.27
CA ILE A 97 21.84 -6.34 16.40
C ILE A 97 20.47 -5.80 15.96
N ALA A 98 19.78 -6.55 15.12
CA ALA A 98 18.38 -6.31 14.76
C ALA A 98 17.51 -7.43 15.33
N ILE A 99 16.45 -7.07 16.05
CA ILE A 99 15.51 -8.01 16.66
C ILE A 99 14.13 -7.80 16.04
N ASP A 100 13.58 -8.85 15.46
CA ASP A 100 12.24 -8.86 14.87
C ASP A 100 11.24 -9.51 15.82
N LEU A 101 10.24 -8.74 16.23
CA LEU A 101 9.14 -9.18 17.05
C LEU A 101 7.93 -9.45 16.17
N TYR A 102 7.36 -10.64 16.26
CA TYR A 102 6.18 -11.04 15.51
C TYR A 102 4.91 -10.88 16.36
N ASN A 103 3.77 -10.69 15.68
CA ASN A 103 2.47 -10.66 16.35
C ASN A 103 2.20 -12.00 17.05
N GLY A 104 1.98 -11.96 18.37
CA GLY A 104 1.78 -13.15 19.19
C GLY A 104 3.04 -13.70 19.87
N ALA A 105 4.17 -13.01 19.78
CA ALA A 105 5.35 -13.34 20.60
C ALA A 105 5.02 -13.22 22.10
N ASP A 106 5.45 -14.22 22.87
CA ASP A 106 5.19 -14.28 24.30
C ASP A 106 5.94 -13.17 25.06
N ARG A 107 5.30 -12.59 26.07
CA ARG A 107 5.85 -11.47 26.84
C ARG A 107 7.14 -11.86 27.58
N GLU A 108 7.20 -13.06 28.15
CA GLU A 108 8.38 -13.52 28.88
C GLU A 108 9.55 -13.75 27.93
N MET A 109 9.27 -14.27 26.74
CA MET A 109 10.26 -14.42 25.67
C MET A 109 10.81 -13.07 25.22
N ILE A 110 9.94 -12.08 24.97
CA ILE A 110 10.36 -10.71 24.60
C ILE A 110 11.22 -10.10 25.71
N SER A 111 10.78 -10.18 26.97
CA SER A 111 11.52 -9.62 28.10
C SER A 111 12.90 -10.26 28.26
N SER A 112 12.98 -11.58 28.14
CA SER A 112 14.25 -12.32 28.26
C SER A 112 15.22 -11.95 27.15
N LEU A 113 14.74 -11.85 25.91
CA LEU A 113 15.54 -11.43 24.76
C LEU A 113 16.07 -10.01 24.92
N LEU A 114 15.21 -9.05 25.32
CA LEU A 114 15.62 -7.67 25.53
C LEU A 114 16.62 -7.54 26.69
N GLN A 115 16.42 -8.28 27.78
CA GLN A 115 17.37 -8.30 28.90
C GLN A 115 18.74 -8.84 28.46
N MET A 116 18.79 -9.93 27.69
CA MET A 116 20.06 -10.46 27.18
C MET A 116 20.80 -9.45 26.31
N VAL A 117 20.08 -8.74 25.44
CA VAL A 117 20.71 -7.75 24.54
C VAL A 117 21.20 -6.52 25.29
N VAL A 118 20.49 -6.08 26.33
CA VAL A 118 20.95 -5.00 27.22
C VAL A 118 22.19 -5.40 28.00
N GLN A 119 22.35 -6.67 28.38
CA GLN A 119 23.56 -7.17 29.06
C GLN A 119 24.78 -7.30 28.13
N LEU A 120 24.55 -7.37 26.81
CA LEU A 120 25.60 -7.47 25.79
C LEU A 120 26.08 -6.10 25.27
N CYS A 121 25.38 -5.02 25.63
CA CYS A 121 25.75 -3.63 25.34
C CYS A 121 26.44 -2.99 26.54
#